data_AF-A0A812H6V4-F1
#
_entry.id   AF-A0A812H6V4-F1
#
_cell.length_a   1.000
_cell.length_b   1.000
_cell.length_c   1.000
_cell.angle_alpha   90.00
_cell.angle_beta   90.00
_cell.angle_gamma   90.00
#
_symmetry.space_group_name_H-M   'P 1'
#
loop_
_entity.id
_entity.type
_entity.pdbx_description
1 polymer ?
#
loop_
_entity_poly.entity_id
_entity_poly.type
_entity_poly.pdbx_seq_one_letter_code
_entity_poly.pdbx_strand_id
1 'polypeptide(L)'
;MKLRSIISACVLLSCSQSFASEPETVICESNKPGTVMVLEDELFVVVNDALIRNSDYWQNFLDGNIQLCTTHVTDMSDLFAKNKFFNQDISRWDTSSVTNMDRMFSGTKRFDQDLTYWDVKHVYRHTDFAKGSSLSEDNLPTFTQ
;
A
#
# COMPACT_ATOMS: atom_id res chain seq x y z
N MET A 1 -45.07 23.16 -7.47
CA MET A 1 -46.21 22.31 -7.87
C MET A 1 -46.63 22.63 -9.29
N LYS A 2 -46.18 21.83 -10.27
CA LYS A 2 -46.93 21.36 -11.45
C LYS A 2 -46.05 20.41 -12.27
N LEU A 3 -46.56 19.18 -12.42
CA LEU A 3 -46.02 18.05 -13.16
C LEU A 3 -46.75 17.95 -14.51
N ARG A 4 -46.04 17.60 -15.61
CA ARG A 4 -46.50 16.84 -16.80
C ARG A 4 -45.22 16.26 -17.46
N SER A 5 -44.83 14.99 -17.36
CA SER A 5 -45.31 13.73 -17.99
C SER A 5 -45.38 13.73 -19.53
N ILE A 6 -44.95 12.74 -20.35
CA ILE A 6 -44.17 11.45 -20.34
C ILE A 6 -43.81 11.19 -21.85
N ILE A 7 -42.89 10.23 -22.11
CA ILE A 7 -42.71 9.29 -23.29
C ILE A 7 -41.27 9.42 -23.84
N SER A 8 -40.41 8.41 -24.07
CA SER A 8 -40.51 6.95 -24.23
C SER A 8 -39.13 6.26 -24.09
N ALA A 9 -39.19 4.94 -23.80
CA ALA A 9 -38.30 3.87 -24.29
C ALA A 9 -36.82 3.76 -23.83
N CYS A 10 -36.64 2.95 -22.78
CA CYS A 10 -35.88 1.69 -22.73
C CYS A 10 -34.43 1.58 -23.28
N VAL A 11 -33.55 1.08 -22.38
CA VAL A 11 -32.27 0.38 -22.58
C VAL A 11 -31.09 1.30 -22.95
N LEU A 12 -30.09 1.53 -22.10
CA LEU A 12 -29.23 0.55 -21.43
C LEU A 12 -29.01 0.90 -19.95
N LEU A 13 -29.17 -0.09 -19.07
CA LEU A 13 -28.37 -0.14 -17.85
C LEU A 13 -26.91 -0.24 -18.31
N SER A 14 -26.19 0.87 -18.43
CA SER A 14 -24.75 0.78 -18.21
C SER A 14 -24.63 0.51 -16.72
N CYS A 15 -24.53 -0.76 -16.36
CA CYS A 15 -23.89 -1.15 -15.12
C CYS A 15 -22.60 -0.32 -15.09
N SER A 16 -22.52 0.67 -14.20
CA SER A 16 -21.24 1.25 -13.86
C SER A 16 -20.45 0.07 -13.34
N GLN A 17 -19.66 -0.54 -14.22
CA GLN A 17 -18.62 -1.44 -13.81
C GLN A 17 -17.79 -0.58 -12.88
N SER A 18 -18.00 -0.80 -11.59
CA SER A 18 -17.05 -0.44 -10.56
C SER A 18 -15.81 -1.28 -10.87
N PHE A 19 -15.05 -0.85 -11.88
CA PHE A 19 -13.62 -1.09 -11.87
C PHE A 19 -13.19 -0.47 -10.54
N ALA A 20 -12.85 -1.30 -9.57
CA ALA A 20 -12.12 -0.80 -8.41
C ALA A 20 -10.93 -0.07 -9.01
N SER A 21 -10.88 1.25 -8.84
CA SER A 21 -9.76 2.05 -9.30
C SER A 21 -8.52 1.51 -8.60
N GLU A 22 -7.43 1.37 -9.34
CA GLU A 22 -6.13 1.00 -8.77
C GLU A 22 -5.83 1.93 -7.58
N PRO A 23 -5.29 1.40 -6.47
CA PRO A 23 -5.00 2.21 -5.29
C PRO A 23 -4.02 3.33 -5.66
N GLU A 24 -4.39 4.58 -5.38
CA GLU A 24 -3.53 5.72 -5.69
C GLU A 24 -2.34 5.76 -4.72
N THR A 25 -1.14 5.48 -5.25
CA THR A 25 0.13 5.57 -4.53
C THR A 25 0.37 6.99 -4.01
N VAL A 26 0.73 7.10 -2.74
CA VAL A 26 1.00 8.39 -2.11
C VAL A 26 2.48 8.75 -2.23
N ILE A 27 2.75 9.88 -2.90
CA ILE A 27 4.11 10.39 -3.16
C ILE A 27 4.41 11.62 -2.29
N CYS A 28 5.61 11.69 -1.70
CA CYS A 28 6.04 12.80 -0.84
C CYS A 28 7.50 13.23 -1.05
N GLU A 29 7.96 13.23 -2.30
CA GLU A 29 9.34 13.59 -2.68
C GLU A 29 9.78 14.97 -2.15
N SER A 30 8.87 15.95 -2.15
CA SER A 30 9.15 17.32 -1.70
C SER A 30 9.17 17.49 -0.17
N ASN A 31 8.74 16.48 0.57
CA ASN A 31 8.59 16.56 2.02
C ASN A 31 9.75 15.86 2.73
N LYS A 32 10.24 16.49 3.79
CA LYS A 32 11.33 15.93 4.59
C LYS A 32 10.83 14.77 5.46
N PRO A 33 11.59 13.67 5.60
CA PRO A 33 11.29 12.64 6.59
C PRO A 33 11.09 13.21 8.00
N GLY A 34 10.06 12.72 8.69
CA GLY A 34 9.60 13.16 10.00
C GLY A 34 8.58 14.30 9.96
N THR A 35 8.17 14.75 8.78
CA THR A 35 7.07 15.71 8.64
C THR A 35 5.72 14.99 8.57
N VAL A 36 4.67 15.70 9.02
CA VAL A 36 3.28 15.27 8.87
C VAL A 36 2.67 16.01 7.68
N MET A 37 1.92 15.28 6.86
CA MET A 37 1.15 15.81 5.75
C MET A 37 -0.32 15.43 5.94
N VAL A 38 -1.21 16.20 5.32
CA VAL A 38 -2.64 15.89 5.27
C VAL A 38 -3.03 15.77 3.81
N LEU A 39 -3.62 14.64 3.44
CA LEU A 39 -4.13 14.37 2.10
C LEU A 39 -5.52 13.77 2.27
N GLU A 40 -6.54 14.40 1.66
CA GLU A 40 -7.92 13.88 1.70
C GLU A 40 -8.42 13.55 3.11
N ASP A 41 -8.14 14.43 4.07
CA ASP A 41 -8.46 14.27 5.50
C ASP A 41 -7.74 13.11 6.23
N GLU A 42 -6.78 12.45 5.58
CA GLU A 42 -5.90 11.46 6.19
C GLU A 42 -4.55 12.08 6.59
N LEU A 43 -4.05 11.67 7.77
CA LEU A 43 -2.75 12.08 8.28
C LEU A 43 -1.66 11.13 7.79
N PHE A 44 -0.63 11.67 7.14
CA PHE A 44 0.53 10.91 6.70
C PHE A 44 1.79 11.37 7.44
N VAL A 45 2.60 10.43 7.91
CA VAL A 45 3.97 10.71 8.33
C VAL A 45 4.93 10.33 7.22
N VAL A 46 5.80 11.25 6.81
CA VAL A 46 6.87 10.97 5.85
C VAL A 46 7.96 10.19 6.54
N VAL A 47 8.26 8.99 6.06
CA VAL A 47 9.28 8.11 6.66
C VAL A 47 10.43 7.83 5.70
N ASN A 48 11.61 7.61 6.27
CA ASN A 48 12.77 7.03 5.58
C ASN A 48 13.13 5.69 6.26
N ASP A 49 14.24 5.08 5.85
CA ASP A 49 14.70 3.78 6.37
C ASP A 49 14.79 3.69 7.90
N ALA A 50 15.15 4.79 8.56
CA ALA A 50 15.22 4.85 10.02
C ALA A 50 13.84 5.05 10.65
N LEU A 51 13.03 5.97 10.11
CA LEU A 51 11.74 6.33 10.69
C LEU A 51 10.65 5.26 10.48
N ILE A 52 10.71 4.49 9.39
CA ILE A 52 9.76 3.39 9.17
C ILE A 52 9.89 2.28 10.23
N ARG A 53 11.05 2.19 10.91
CA ARG A 53 11.33 1.26 12.00
C ARG A 53 11.15 1.88 13.38
N ASN A 54 10.72 3.14 13.46
CA ASN A 54 10.45 3.81 14.72
C ASN A 54 9.16 3.24 15.35
N SER A 55 9.24 2.85 16.63
CA SER A 55 8.13 2.21 17.34
C SER A 55 6.89 3.10 17.42
N ASP A 56 7.05 4.40 17.58
CA ASP A 56 5.95 5.31 17.84
C ASP A 56 5.10 5.51 16.58
N TYR A 57 5.76 5.70 15.43
CA TYR A 57 5.06 5.73 14.14
C TYR A 57 4.44 4.39 13.80
N TRP A 58 5.12 3.28 14.12
CA TRP A 58 4.59 1.95 13.85
C TRP A 58 3.31 1.64 14.64
N GLN A 59 3.25 2.00 15.93
CA GLN A 59 2.02 1.81 16.71
C GLN A 59 0.88 2.70 16.20
N ASN A 60 1.14 3.97 15.91
CA ASN A 60 0.10 4.84 15.36
C ASN A 60 -0.42 4.35 14.00
N PHE A 61 0.45 3.79 13.15
CA PHE A 61 0.04 3.15 11.90
C PHE A 61 -0.84 1.92 12.15
N LEU A 62 -0.41 1.02 13.05
CA LEU A 62 -1.18 -0.19 13.37
C LEU A 62 -2.54 0.10 14.03
N ASP A 63 -2.63 1.20 14.78
CA ASP A 63 -3.86 1.69 15.40
C ASP A 63 -4.79 2.40 14.41
N GLY A 64 -4.33 2.67 13.18
CA GLY A 64 -5.08 3.41 12.16
C GLY A 64 -5.14 4.93 12.39
N ASN A 65 -4.29 5.46 13.27
CA ASN A 65 -4.25 6.90 13.57
C ASN A 65 -3.53 7.70 12.48
N ILE A 66 -2.58 7.07 11.78
CA ILE A 66 -1.79 7.67 10.71
C ILE A 66 -1.59 6.68 9.58
N GLN A 67 -1.35 7.19 8.38
CA GLN A 67 -0.74 6.49 7.27
C GLN A 67 0.74 6.86 7.15
N LEU A 68 1.50 6.07 6.41
CA LEU A 68 2.92 6.32 6.15
C LEU A 68 3.12 6.68 4.69
N CYS A 69 3.90 7.73 4.42
CA CYS A 69 4.42 7.99 3.09
C CYS A 69 5.86 7.50 2.99
N THR A 70 6.10 6.56 2.06
CA THR A 70 7.32 5.75 2.01
C THR A 70 8.29 6.14 0.89
N THR A 71 8.05 7.24 0.16
CA THR A 71 8.89 7.68 -0.98
C THR A 71 10.40 7.76 -0.67
N HIS A 72 10.77 8.01 0.59
CA HIS A 72 12.18 8.11 1.02
C HIS A 72 12.74 6.81 1.63
N VAL A 73 12.05 5.68 1.46
CA VAL A 73 12.47 4.36 1.96
C VAL A 73 13.15 3.59 0.83
N THR A 74 14.36 3.11 1.10
CA THR A 74 15.16 2.29 0.18
C THR A 74 15.33 0.85 0.65
N ASP A 75 15.17 0.60 1.95
CA ASP A 75 15.27 -0.72 2.58
C ASP A 75 14.00 -1.06 3.37
N MET A 76 13.22 -1.99 2.81
CA MET A 76 12.03 -2.59 3.41
C MET A 76 12.28 -4.02 3.93
N SER A 77 13.54 -4.44 4.06
CA SER A 77 13.87 -5.77 4.56
C SER A 77 13.37 -5.98 5.99
N ASP A 78 12.88 -7.20 6.23
CA ASP A 78 12.34 -7.68 7.50
C ASP A 78 11.20 -6.85 8.15
N LEU A 79 10.64 -5.82 7.49
CA LEU A 79 9.69 -4.89 8.12
C LEU A 79 8.51 -5.57 8.83
N PHE A 80 8.00 -6.67 8.25
CA PHE A 80 6.88 -7.43 8.82
C PHE A 80 7.27 -8.86 9.22
N ALA A 81 8.56 -9.20 9.17
CA ALA A 81 9.02 -10.56 9.39
C ALA A 81 8.52 -11.10 10.73
N LYS A 82 7.87 -12.28 10.68
CA LYS A 82 7.29 -13.01 11.81
C LYS A 82 6.14 -12.30 12.53
N ASN A 83 5.66 -11.16 12.04
CA ASN A 83 4.43 -10.55 12.56
C ASN A 83 3.21 -11.36 12.07
N LYS A 84 2.85 -12.39 12.83
CA LYS A 84 1.79 -13.35 12.45
C LYS A 84 0.41 -12.71 12.23
N PHE A 85 0.20 -11.49 12.72
CA PHE A 85 -1.10 -10.84 12.74
C PHE A 85 -1.20 -9.61 11.84
N PHE A 86 -0.11 -9.19 11.21
CA PHE A 86 -0.13 -8.04 10.32
C PHE A 86 -1.01 -8.32 9.10
N ASN A 87 -1.96 -7.41 8.85
CA ASN A 87 -2.79 -7.37 7.63
C ASN A 87 -3.33 -5.96 7.35
N GLN A 88 -2.56 -4.91 7.68
CA GLN A 88 -2.97 -3.54 7.35
C GLN A 88 -2.82 -3.30 5.85
N ASP A 89 -3.70 -2.48 5.29
CA ASP A 89 -3.59 -2.04 3.90
C ASP A 89 -2.34 -1.18 3.72
N ILE A 90 -1.50 -1.59 2.76
CA ILE A 90 -0.26 -0.93 2.36
C ILE A 90 -0.18 -0.79 0.84
N SER A 91 -1.31 -0.93 0.14
CA SER A 91 -1.40 -0.87 -1.31
C SER A 91 -0.96 0.49 -1.87
N ARG A 92 -1.14 1.56 -1.09
CA ARG A 92 -0.79 2.94 -1.43
C ARG A 92 0.68 3.32 -1.14
N TRP A 93 1.49 2.39 -0.64
CA TRP A 93 2.90 2.66 -0.38
C TRP A 93 3.69 2.84 -1.67
N ASP A 94 4.56 3.85 -1.68
CA ASP A 94 5.53 4.06 -2.74
C ASP A 94 6.75 3.15 -2.54
N THR A 95 6.94 2.22 -3.46
CA THR A 95 8.09 1.29 -3.49
C THR A 95 9.11 1.62 -4.57
N SER A 96 8.90 2.71 -5.33
CA SER A 96 9.69 3.03 -6.53
C SER A 96 11.19 3.26 -6.25
N SER A 97 11.54 3.64 -5.02
CA SER A 97 12.93 3.83 -4.55
C SER A 97 13.50 2.63 -3.79
N VAL A 98 12.71 1.59 -3.56
CA VAL A 98 13.11 0.42 -2.76
C VAL A 98 14.06 -0.46 -3.55
N THR A 99 15.13 -0.88 -2.89
CA THR A 99 16.16 -1.75 -3.47
C THR A 99 16.27 -3.10 -2.74
N ASN A 100 15.84 -3.15 -1.49
CA ASN A 100 15.92 -4.33 -0.63
C ASN A 100 14.56 -4.62 0.04
N MET A 101 14.05 -5.82 -0.21
CA MET A 101 12.82 -6.41 0.35
C MET A 101 13.08 -7.83 0.91
N ASP A 102 14.34 -8.18 1.22
CA ASP A 102 14.66 -9.50 1.79
C ASP A 102 13.77 -9.79 3.02
N ARG A 103 13.11 -10.96 3.00
CA ARG A 103 12.27 -11.47 4.11
C ARG A 103 11.16 -10.53 4.59
N MET A 104 10.77 -9.51 3.81
CA MET A 104 9.82 -8.45 4.23
C MET A 104 8.55 -9.01 4.89
N PHE A 105 7.96 -10.06 4.34
CA PHE A 105 6.77 -10.74 4.85
C PHE A 105 7.05 -12.16 5.36
N SER A 106 8.31 -12.56 5.58
CA SER A 106 8.63 -13.93 5.98
C SER A 106 7.92 -14.33 7.28
N GLY A 107 7.07 -15.35 7.23
CA GLY A 107 6.29 -15.82 8.37
C GLY A 107 5.08 -14.95 8.77
N THR A 108 4.64 -14.02 7.91
CA THR A 108 3.47 -13.14 8.13
C THR A 108 2.18 -13.87 7.78
N LYS A 109 1.65 -14.64 8.74
CA LYS A 109 0.60 -15.65 8.53
C LYS A 109 -0.82 -15.15 8.24
N ARG A 110 -1.04 -13.84 8.23
CA ARG A 110 -2.36 -13.25 7.97
C ARG A 110 -2.36 -12.24 6.83
N PHE A 111 -1.20 -11.93 6.28
CA PHE A 111 -1.09 -10.91 5.26
C PHE A 111 -1.53 -11.46 3.91
N ASP A 112 -2.55 -10.83 3.33
CA ASP A 112 -3.21 -11.24 2.07
C ASP A 112 -3.56 -10.06 1.15
N GLN A 113 -2.97 -8.88 1.37
CA GLN A 113 -3.24 -7.69 0.57
C GLN A 113 -2.69 -7.83 -0.86
N ASP A 114 -3.33 -7.17 -1.82
CA ASP A 114 -2.89 -7.11 -3.22
C ASP A 114 -1.69 -6.15 -3.37
N LEU A 115 -0.54 -6.68 -3.79
CA LEU A 115 0.68 -5.93 -4.02
C LEU A 115 1.06 -5.85 -5.51
N THR A 116 0.17 -6.26 -6.43
CA THR A 116 0.46 -6.31 -7.86
C THR A 116 0.80 -4.95 -8.47
N TYR A 117 0.38 -3.86 -7.82
CA TYR A 117 0.60 -2.48 -8.22
C TYR A 117 1.94 -1.88 -7.75
N TRP A 118 2.70 -2.58 -6.92
CA TRP A 118 3.97 -2.06 -6.41
C TRP A 118 5.04 -1.96 -7.52
N ASP A 119 5.65 -0.78 -7.65
CA ASP A 119 6.81 -0.58 -8.53
C ASP A 119 8.05 -1.19 -7.87
N VAL A 120 8.44 -2.39 -8.32
CA VAL A 120 9.60 -3.14 -7.81
C VAL A 120 10.77 -3.20 -8.79
N LYS A 121 10.79 -2.32 -9.81
CA LYS A 121 11.81 -2.38 -10.88
C LYS A 121 13.24 -2.23 -10.37
N HIS A 122 13.44 -1.54 -9.25
CA HIS A 122 14.76 -1.31 -8.66
C HIS A 122 15.14 -2.33 -7.57
N VAL A 123 14.26 -3.28 -7.23
CA VAL A 123 14.51 -4.28 -6.20
C VAL A 123 15.40 -5.39 -6.74
N TYR A 124 16.62 -5.49 -6.20
CA TYR A 124 17.57 -6.56 -6.53
C TYR A 124 17.80 -7.54 -5.38
N ARG A 125 17.17 -7.31 -4.22
CA ARG A 125 17.20 -8.22 -3.06
C ARG A 125 15.78 -8.48 -2.56
N HIS A 126 15.27 -9.67 -2.78
CA HIS A 126 13.93 -10.09 -2.36
C HIS A 126 13.91 -11.57 -1.95
N THR A 127 15.04 -12.06 -1.39
CA THR A 127 15.18 -13.45 -0.95
C THR A 127 14.18 -13.73 0.16
N ASP A 128 13.47 -14.86 0.05
CA ASP A 128 12.47 -15.28 1.04
C ASP A 128 11.36 -14.23 1.31
N PHE A 129 11.11 -13.30 0.37
CA PHE A 129 10.18 -12.15 0.50
C PHE A 129 8.89 -12.49 1.26
N ALA A 130 8.18 -13.54 0.82
CA ALA A 130 6.92 -13.99 1.40
C ALA A 130 6.98 -15.41 1.97
N LYS A 131 8.17 -15.94 2.27
CA LYS A 131 8.32 -17.34 2.69
C LYS A 131 7.53 -17.63 3.97
N GLY A 132 6.57 -18.55 3.88
CA GLY A 132 5.71 -18.94 5.00
C GLY A 132 4.70 -17.86 5.42
N SER A 133 4.42 -16.88 4.56
CA SER A 133 3.27 -15.97 4.68
C SER A 133 2.01 -16.59 4.05
N SER A 134 0.89 -15.88 4.14
CA SER A 134 -0.38 -16.23 3.46
C SER A 134 -0.57 -15.54 2.11
N LEU A 135 0.43 -14.78 1.64
CA LEU A 135 0.36 -14.03 0.40
C LEU A 135 0.34 -14.99 -0.80
N SER A 136 -0.72 -14.95 -1.61
CA SER A 136 -0.87 -15.77 -2.81
C SER A 136 0.00 -15.24 -3.96
N GLU A 137 0.30 -16.10 -4.93
CA GLU A 137 1.04 -15.70 -6.15
C GLU A 137 0.33 -14.58 -6.92
N ASP A 138 -1.01 -14.62 -6.98
CA ASP A 138 -1.83 -13.60 -7.64
C ASP A 138 -1.73 -12.21 -7.00
N ASN A 139 -1.29 -12.13 -5.73
CA ASN A 139 -1.16 -10.88 -4.99
C ASN A 139 0.30 -10.38 -4.92
N LEU A 140 1.25 -11.08 -5.55
CA LEU A 140 2.66 -10.70 -5.51
C LEU A 140 3.00 -9.59 -6.52
N PRO A 141 3.94 -8.69 -6.18
CA PRO A 141 4.55 -7.84 -7.18
C PRO A 141 5.41 -8.69 -8.13
N THR A 142 5.57 -8.23 -9.37
CA THR A 142 6.40 -8.92 -10.36
C THR A 142 7.85 -8.43 -10.29
N PHE A 143 8.73 -9.20 -9.65
CA PHE A 143 10.18 -8.94 -9.67
C PHE A 143 10.77 -9.31 -11.05
N THR A 144 11.43 -8.37 -11.72
CA THR A 144 11.90 -8.53 -13.11
C THR A 144 13.42 -8.72 -13.26
N GLN A 145 14.13 -9.11 -12.20
CA GLN A 145 15.60 -9.22 -12.19
C GLN A 145 16.09 -10.67 -12.08
#